data_AF-A0A359F7A5-F1
#
_entry.id   AF-A0A359F7A5-F1
#
_cell.length_a   1.000
_cell.length_b   1.000
_cell.length_c   1.000
_cell.angle_alpha   90.00
_cell.angle_beta   90.00
_cell.angle_gamma   90.00
#
_symmetry.space_group_name_H-M   'P 1'
#
loop_
_entity.id
_entity.type
_entity.pdbx_description
1 polymer ?
#
loop_
_entity_poly.entity_id
_entity_poly.type
_entity_poly.pdbx_seq_one_letter_code
_entity_poly.pdbx_strand_id
1 'polypeptide(L)'
;MAAALVAGCTSEDSEKASPTTEGGSGASAKKGVATAVSGDTRPPLNPADNGRLFAADAPWNRTAAELGRSEKYQDYVENFLHMGNRGALDDPAWRGRFSTYFSEYSVPIYPLSDATQEIPVWTAGFGYPGNLTDGALAPWNPAWEPAGGNDQMLMVADPETGRWWSLWLVQKVNWTGCLTIENLAKGYTPGSGICVGGGNLATAIDGSVADYRSSSGVLGGRGMGLEKLEMVVTVDEVELGSIRHALAMNVYNPMFGPECSAEERDSPAAGSTCGFFVSPAERVEFASGGTENCGPNTIEPTVENRERTIPHGMRFAVDMSDADIESWLDSRGYTGAFRRTAKIFATAMRDYGFVIAETTCWDAGIEVDGSENPQTRQRWEDLGVPVGEDAAQQLLWGLVTEDNLYVVKPTPIPGRDLRD
;
A
#
# COMPACT_ATOMS: atom_id res chain seq x y z
N MET A 1 9.83 -11.16 32.54
CA MET A 1 10.00 -12.60 32.27
C MET A 1 8.67 -13.31 32.49
N ALA A 2 7.90 -13.46 31.43
CA ALA A 2 6.79 -14.40 31.34
C ALA A 2 6.57 -14.66 29.84
N ALA A 3 6.86 -15.89 29.42
CA ALA A 3 6.69 -16.35 28.05
C ALA A 3 5.21 -16.61 27.78
N ALA A 4 4.68 -16.08 26.68
CA ALA A 4 3.35 -16.44 26.18
C ALA A 4 3.52 -17.43 25.01
N LEU A 5 3.03 -18.65 25.21
CA LEU A 5 2.91 -19.67 24.17
C LEU A 5 1.88 -19.23 23.13
N VAL A 6 2.24 -19.29 21.85
CA VAL A 6 1.30 -19.28 20.73
C VAL A 6 1.17 -20.72 20.24
N ALA A 7 -0.01 -21.31 20.44
CA ALA A 7 -0.35 -22.62 19.90
C ALA A 7 -0.78 -22.48 18.44
N GLY A 8 -0.06 -23.13 17.54
CA GLY A 8 -0.44 -23.24 16.13
C GLY A 8 -1.60 -24.22 15.96
N CYS A 9 -2.59 -23.82 15.17
CA CYS A 9 -3.59 -24.73 14.62
C CYS A 9 -3.31 -24.90 13.12
N THR A 10 -2.92 -26.12 12.76
CA THR A 10 -2.78 -26.63 11.40
C THR A 10 -4.17 -26.84 10.79
N SER A 11 -4.40 -26.36 9.57
CA SER A 11 -5.60 -26.69 8.78
C SER A 11 -5.45 -28.07 8.14
N GLU A 12 -6.31 -29.00 8.53
CA GLU A 12 -6.53 -30.28 7.84
C GLU A 12 -7.56 -30.12 6.72
N ASP A 13 -7.31 -30.91 5.67
CA ASP A 13 -8.07 -31.08 4.44
C ASP A 13 -9.58 -31.30 4.64
N SER A 14 -10.39 -30.77 3.72
CA SER A 14 -11.72 -31.34 3.47
C SER A 14 -12.03 -31.43 1.98
N GLU A 15 -12.36 -32.66 1.60
CA GLU A 15 -12.59 -33.19 0.26
C GLU A 15 -13.77 -32.55 -0.48
N LYS A 16 -13.60 -32.50 -1.81
CA LYS A 16 -14.65 -32.28 -2.81
C LYS A 16 -15.76 -33.33 -2.71
N ALA A 17 -17.01 -32.87 -2.74
CA ALA A 17 -18.15 -33.69 -3.15
C ALA A 17 -19.01 -32.93 -4.18
N SER A 18 -19.04 -33.44 -5.41
CA SER A 18 -20.01 -33.08 -6.45
C SER A 18 -21.40 -33.67 -6.15
N PRO A 19 -22.46 -33.07 -6.72
CA PRO A 19 -23.50 -33.91 -7.32
C PRO A 19 -23.88 -33.49 -8.75
N THR A 20 -23.80 -34.51 -9.61
CA THR A 20 -24.62 -34.91 -10.77
C THR A 20 -25.65 -33.97 -11.41
N THR A 21 -25.56 -33.98 -12.75
CA THR A 21 -26.46 -33.52 -13.82
C THR A 21 -27.75 -34.31 -14.01
N GLU A 22 -28.86 -33.61 -14.30
CA GLU A 22 -29.93 -33.91 -15.27
C GLU A 22 -30.49 -32.51 -15.66
N GLY A 23 -30.84 -32.10 -16.89
CA GLY A 23 -31.27 -32.77 -18.10
C GLY A 23 -32.55 -32.06 -18.58
N GLY A 24 -32.49 -31.18 -19.59
CA GLY A 24 -33.70 -30.51 -20.11
C GLY A 24 -33.47 -29.50 -21.25
N SER A 25 -33.65 -29.93 -22.50
CA SER A 25 -33.57 -29.09 -23.70
C SER A 25 -34.77 -28.18 -23.88
N GLY A 26 -34.56 -26.95 -24.33
CA GLY A 26 -35.61 -26.09 -24.86
C GLY A 26 -35.03 -24.91 -25.63
N ALA A 27 -34.96 -25.03 -26.95
CA ALA A 27 -34.57 -23.94 -27.83
C ALA A 27 -35.69 -22.89 -27.92
N SER A 28 -35.39 -21.61 -27.69
CA SER A 28 -36.19 -20.53 -28.25
C SER A 28 -35.40 -19.24 -28.49
N ALA A 29 -35.57 -18.78 -29.73
CA ALA A 29 -35.33 -17.50 -30.36
C ALA A 29 -34.77 -16.31 -29.56
N LYS A 30 -33.74 -15.71 -30.17
CA LYS A 30 -33.22 -14.36 -30.01
C LYS A 30 -34.30 -13.31 -29.73
N LYS A 31 -34.13 -12.59 -28.62
CA LYS A 31 -34.51 -11.18 -28.48
C LYS A 31 -33.39 -10.50 -27.69
N GLY A 32 -32.78 -9.49 -28.30
CA GLY A 32 -31.75 -8.67 -27.66
C GLY A 32 -32.33 -8.06 -26.39
N VAL A 33 -31.86 -8.56 -25.26
CA VAL A 33 -31.97 -7.85 -23.99
C VAL A 33 -30.69 -7.05 -23.91
N ALA A 34 -30.80 -5.74 -24.08
CA ALA A 34 -29.77 -4.84 -23.61
C ALA A 34 -29.63 -5.11 -22.11
N THR A 35 -28.56 -5.82 -21.74
CA THR A 35 -28.19 -5.98 -20.34
C THR A 35 -27.85 -4.59 -19.86
N ALA A 36 -28.78 -3.99 -19.10
CA ALA A 36 -28.47 -2.82 -18.31
C ALA A 36 -27.33 -3.23 -17.38
N VAL A 37 -26.13 -2.76 -17.69
CA VAL A 37 -25.03 -2.70 -16.73
C VAL A 37 -25.59 -1.93 -15.55
N SER A 38 -25.66 -2.56 -14.38
CA SER A 38 -25.91 -1.88 -13.13
C SER A 38 -24.78 -0.88 -12.94
N GLY A 39 -24.98 0.32 -13.47
CA GLY A 39 -24.00 1.39 -13.43
C GLY A 39 -23.71 1.73 -11.98
N ASP A 40 -22.46 1.56 -11.60
CA ASP A 40 -21.94 2.09 -10.36
C ASP A 40 -22.22 3.60 -10.31
N THR A 41 -22.85 4.05 -9.23
CA THR A 41 -23.21 5.44 -8.97
C THR A 41 -22.16 6.17 -8.14
N ARG A 42 -21.05 5.51 -7.76
CA ARG A 42 -20.00 6.16 -6.99
C ARG A 42 -19.22 7.13 -7.89
N PRO A 43 -19.16 8.44 -7.56
CA PRO A 43 -18.27 9.35 -8.27
C PRO A 43 -16.81 8.92 -8.04
N PRO A 44 -15.91 9.09 -9.02
CA PRO A 44 -14.49 8.89 -8.81
C PRO A 44 -14.01 9.66 -7.58
N LEU A 45 -13.00 9.16 -6.88
CA LEU A 45 -12.41 9.84 -5.73
C LEU A 45 -11.97 11.27 -6.09
N ASN A 46 -11.37 11.46 -7.27
CA ASN A 46 -11.12 12.77 -7.84
C ASN A 46 -11.47 12.87 -9.35
N PRO A 47 -12.67 13.35 -9.72
CA PRO A 47 -13.08 13.41 -11.13
C PRO A 47 -12.43 14.55 -11.91
N ALA A 48 -11.88 15.57 -11.23
CA ALA A 48 -11.37 16.78 -11.89
C ALA A 48 -10.01 16.55 -12.56
N ASP A 49 -9.29 15.49 -12.18
CA ASP A 49 -7.89 15.30 -12.55
C ASP A 49 -7.60 13.82 -12.87
N ASN A 50 -8.38 13.21 -13.76
CA ASN A 50 -8.20 11.83 -14.22
C ASN A 50 -8.06 10.79 -13.07
N GLY A 51 -8.77 11.00 -11.96
CA GLY A 51 -8.67 10.16 -10.77
C GLY A 51 -7.47 10.47 -9.87
N ARG A 52 -6.50 11.27 -10.32
CA ARG A 52 -5.28 11.57 -9.56
C ARG A 52 -5.64 12.17 -8.21
N LEU A 53 -5.14 11.54 -7.17
CA LEU A 53 -5.19 12.09 -5.82
C LEU A 53 -4.01 13.01 -5.59
N PHE A 54 -4.21 13.99 -4.71
CA PHE A 54 -3.29 15.01 -4.26
C PHE A 54 -2.94 16.06 -5.33
N ALA A 55 -2.37 17.17 -4.88
CA ALA A 55 -1.97 18.26 -5.75
C ALA A 55 -0.92 17.82 -6.77
N ALA A 56 -0.93 18.41 -7.96
CA ALA A 56 0.03 18.08 -9.01
C ALA A 56 1.49 18.32 -8.60
N ASP A 57 1.73 19.22 -7.64
CA ASP A 57 3.05 19.54 -7.10
C ASP A 57 3.44 18.71 -5.87
N ALA A 58 2.58 17.80 -5.41
CA ALA A 58 2.96 16.82 -4.39
C ALA A 58 4.21 16.04 -4.84
N PRO A 59 5.17 15.71 -3.96
CA PRO A 59 6.45 15.13 -4.35
C PRO A 59 6.34 13.83 -5.17
N TRP A 60 5.35 13.00 -4.86
CA TRP A 60 5.07 11.75 -5.58
C TRP A 60 4.33 11.97 -6.90
N ASN A 61 3.65 13.10 -7.08
CA ASN A 61 2.92 13.46 -8.32
C ASN A 61 3.82 14.09 -9.39
N ARG A 62 5.06 14.45 -9.05
CA ARG A 62 6.08 14.92 -10.01
C ARG A 62 6.69 13.75 -10.76
N THR A 63 7.04 13.90 -12.03
CA THR A 63 7.59 12.81 -12.85
C THR A 63 9.04 12.50 -12.51
N ALA A 64 9.49 11.26 -12.73
CA ALA A 64 10.89 10.87 -12.57
C ALA A 64 11.82 11.67 -13.52
N ALA A 65 11.33 12.00 -14.72
CA ALA A 65 12.07 12.82 -15.69
C ALA A 65 12.31 14.25 -15.19
N GLU A 66 11.31 14.90 -14.58
CA GLU A 66 11.45 16.24 -13.99
C GLU A 66 12.44 16.28 -12.83
N LEU A 67 12.49 15.21 -12.03
CA LEU A 67 13.37 15.11 -10.86
C LEU A 67 14.80 14.70 -11.24
N GLY A 68 14.93 13.86 -12.28
CA GLY A 68 16.19 13.32 -12.77
C GLY A 68 16.77 12.21 -11.88
N ARG A 69 17.85 11.61 -12.37
CA ARG A 69 18.57 10.51 -11.70
C ARG A 69 19.42 11.00 -10.54
N SER A 70 19.51 10.20 -9.49
CA SER A 70 20.37 10.45 -8.33
C SER A 70 21.71 9.73 -8.47
N GLU A 71 22.80 10.47 -8.64
CA GLU A 71 24.15 9.90 -8.56
C GLU A 71 24.51 9.50 -7.13
N LYS A 72 24.05 10.27 -6.13
CA LYS A 72 24.36 10.06 -4.70
C LYS A 72 23.86 8.71 -4.18
N TYR A 73 22.71 8.26 -4.66
CA TYR A 73 22.00 7.11 -4.10
C TYR A 73 21.92 5.92 -5.06
N GLN A 74 22.59 5.97 -6.21
CA GLN A 74 22.42 4.96 -7.26
C GLN A 74 22.81 3.55 -6.79
N ASP A 75 23.75 3.42 -5.85
CA ASP A 75 24.18 2.13 -5.28
C ASP A 75 23.01 1.37 -4.60
N TYR A 76 21.94 2.07 -4.18
CA TYR A 76 20.76 1.42 -3.61
C TYR A 76 19.92 0.64 -4.61
N VAL A 77 20.21 0.69 -5.91
CA VAL A 77 19.63 -0.24 -6.90
C VAL A 77 19.96 -1.68 -6.54
N GLU A 78 21.22 -1.95 -6.19
CA GLU A 78 21.65 -3.29 -5.79
C GLU A 78 20.93 -3.73 -4.50
N ASN A 79 20.88 -2.85 -3.50
CA ASN A 79 20.15 -3.10 -2.25
C ASN A 79 18.68 -3.42 -2.51
N PHE A 80 17.98 -2.63 -3.34
CA PHE A 80 16.58 -2.90 -3.66
C PHE A 80 16.40 -4.26 -4.33
N LEU A 81 17.21 -4.58 -5.35
CA LEU A 81 17.07 -5.84 -6.08
C LEU A 81 17.37 -7.06 -5.20
N HIS A 82 18.32 -6.95 -4.27
CA HIS A 82 18.77 -8.06 -3.43
C HIS A 82 18.00 -8.20 -2.12
N MET A 83 17.56 -7.10 -1.53
CA MET A 83 16.95 -7.06 -0.19
C MET A 83 15.51 -6.59 -0.19
N GLY A 84 15.01 -5.96 -1.25
CA GLY A 84 13.63 -5.47 -1.29
C GLY A 84 12.61 -6.60 -1.14
N ASN A 85 12.95 -7.83 -1.53
CA ASN A 85 12.10 -9.01 -1.43
C ASN A 85 12.85 -10.14 -0.71
N ARG A 86 12.23 -10.80 0.28
CA ARG A 86 12.85 -11.90 1.04
C ARG A 86 13.30 -13.06 0.16
N GLY A 87 12.58 -13.34 -0.93
CA GLY A 87 12.93 -14.38 -1.89
C GLY A 87 14.25 -14.10 -2.61
N ALA A 88 14.59 -12.82 -2.81
CA ALA A 88 15.80 -12.40 -3.52
C ALA A 88 17.10 -12.63 -2.72
N LEU A 89 17.00 -12.88 -1.41
CA LEU A 89 18.15 -13.24 -0.57
C LEU A 89 18.77 -14.60 -0.98
N ASP A 90 17.90 -15.55 -1.31
CA ASP A 90 18.28 -16.95 -1.52
C ASP A 90 18.29 -17.32 -3.02
N ASP A 91 17.46 -16.66 -3.83
CA ASP A 91 17.31 -16.97 -5.25
C ASP A 91 17.36 -15.69 -6.13
N PRO A 92 18.41 -15.52 -6.96
CA PRO A 92 18.51 -14.41 -7.90
C PRO A 92 17.33 -14.26 -8.86
N ALA A 93 16.56 -15.32 -9.12
CA ALA A 93 15.38 -15.25 -9.98
C ALA A 93 14.26 -14.36 -9.40
N TRP A 94 14.28 -14.10 -8.09
CA TRP A 94 13.33 -13.22 -7.40
C TRP A 94 13.71 -11.74 -7.45
N ARG A 95 14.91 -11.39 -7.91
CA ARG A 95 15.34 -9.99 -8.05
C ARG A 95 14.46 -9.27 -9.07
N GLY A 96 13.92 -8.11 -8.69
CA GLY A 96 12.99 -7.35 -9.53
C GLY A 96 11.58 -7.96 -9.63
N ARG A 97 11.27 -9.00 -8.86
CA ARG A 97 9.90 -9.49 -8.68
C ARG A 97 9.28 -8.88 -7.44
N PHE A 98 8.16 -8.22 -7.65
CA PHE A 98 7.32 -7.68 -6.60
C PHE A 98 5.86 -7.84 -7.03
N SER A 99 5.00 -8.05 -6.05
CA SER A 99 3.58 -8.27 -6.28
C SER A 99 2.82 -6.97 -6.48
N THR A 100 1.59 -7.10 -6.95
CA THR A 100 0.57 -6.05 -6.90
C THR A 100 -0.53 -6.53 -5.95
N TYR A 101 -0.73 -5.79 -4.86
CA TYR A 101 -1.56 -6.22 -3.74
C TYR A 101 -3.02 -5.85 -3.97
N PHE A 102 -3.80 -6.79 -4.52
CA PHE A 102 -5.25 -6.63 -4.70
C PHE A 102 -6.08 -7.15 -3.52
N SER A 103 -5.50 -7.86 -2.55
CA SER A 103 -6.21 -8.37 -1.37
C SER A 103 -5.35 -8.25 -0.11
N GLU A 104 -4.47 -9.21 0.17
CA GLU A 104 -3.52 -9.08 1.27
C GLU A 104 -2.58 -7.90 1.02
N TYR A 105 -2.36 -7.08 2.07
CA TYR A 105 -1.59 -5.83 1.99
C TYR A 105 -2.11 -4.78 0.99
N SER A 106 -3.34 -4.96 0.50
CA SER A 106 -4.04 -3.92 -0.27
C SER A 106 -4.65 -2.87 0.65
N VAL A 107 -5.30 -1.86 0.05
CA VAL A 107 -5.91 -0.75 0.78
C VAL A 107 -7.37 -0.61 0.34
N PRO A 108 -8.33 -1.39 0.87
CA PRO A 108 -9.74 -1.24 0.51
C PRO A 108 -10.28 0.15 0.89
N ILE A 109 -10.82 0.88 -0.09
CA ILE A 109 -11.35 2.23 0.08
C ILE A 109 -12.86 2.25 -0.09
N TYR A 110 -13.59 2.56 0.98
CA TYR A 110 -15.04 2.71 0.98
C TYR A 110 -15.47 4.17 0.88
N PRO A 111 -16.56 4.50 0.17
CA PRO A 111 -17.07 5.87 0.14
C PRO A 111 -17.77 6.19 1.45
N LEU A 112 -17.60 7.43 1.94
CA LEU A 112 -18.31 7.92 3.12
C LEU A 112 -19.84 7.80 2.98
N SER A 113 -20.37 7.96 1.77
CA SER A 113 -21.80 7.84 1.48
C SER A 113 -22.38 6.43 1.72
N ASP A 114 -21.53 5.41 1.80
CA ASP A 114 -21.92 4.02 2.12
C ASP A 114 -21.82 3.71 3.63
N ALA A 115 -21.37 4.68 4.45
CA ALA A 115 -21.40 4.52 5.90
C ALA A 115 -22.85 4.45 6.40
N THR A 116 -23.12 3.53 7.33
CA THR A 116 -24.46 3.35 7.92
C THR A 116 -24.55 3.94 9.33
N GLN A 117 -23.40 4.17 9.96
CA GLN A 117 -23.29 4.68 11.31
C GLN A 117 -21.95 5.36 11.55
N GLU A 118 -21.83 6.04 12.69
CA GLU A 118 -20.54 6.36 13.29
C GLU A 118 -20.30 5.41 14.46
N ILE A 119 -19.07 4.91 14.60
CA ILE A 119 -18.68 3.97 15.67
C ILE A 119 -17.45 4.50 16.40
N PRO A 120 -17.33 4.33 17.73
CA PRO A 120 -16.11 4.71 18.44
C PRO A 120 -14.95 3.80 18.06
N VAL A 121 -13.79 4.41 17.82
CA VAL A 121 -12.51 3.76 17.50
C VAL A 121 -11.67 3.65 18.75
N TRP A 122 -11.05 2.49 18.96
CA TRP A 122 -10.21 2.21 20.12
C TRP A 122 -8.88 1.61 19.68
N THR A 123 -7.79 2.14 20.23
CA THR A 123 -6.45 1.64 19.92
C THR A 123 -6.14 0.41 20.78
N ALA A 124 -5.63 -0.64 20.16
CA ALA A 124 -5.17 -1.84 20.84
C ALA A 124 -3.93 -1.53 21.70
N GLY A 125 -3.68 -2.34 22.74
CA GLY A 125 -2.52 -2.14 23.62
C GLY A 125 -1.15 -2.35 22.94
N PHE A 126 -1.13 -3.02 21.79
CA PHE A 126 0.04 -3.15 20.92
C PHE A 126 0.06 -2.13 19.77
N GLY A 127 -0.99 -1.30 19.68
CA GLY A 127 -1.18 -0.34 18.62
C GLY A 127 -0.23 0.85 18.72
N TYR A 128 -0.16 1.61 17.63
CA TYR A 128 0.59 2.85 17.57
C TYR A 128 -0.34 4.05 17.70
N PRO A 129 0.10 5.17 18.30
CA PRO A 129 -0.69 6.38 18.38
C PRO A 129 -1.08 6.87 16.97
N GLY A 130 -2.37 7.11 16.77
CA GLY A 130 -2.90 7.89 15.66
C GLY A 130 -3.50 9.21 16.14
N ASN A 131 -4.07 9.99 15.24
CA ASN A 131 -4.74 11.25 15.61
C ASN A 131 -6.22 11.08 16.01
N LEU A 132 -6.82 9.90 15.75
CA LEU A 132 -8.11 9.55 16.35
C LEU A 132 -7.87 9.10 17.79
N THR A 133 -8.23 9.96 18.73
CA THR A 133 -8.16 9.62 20.16
C THR A 133 -9.12 8.48 20.49
N ASP A 134 -8.76 7.63 21.46
CA ASP A 134 -9.64 6.54 21.90
C ASP A 134 -11.06 7.02 22.25
N GLY A 135 -12.06 6.36 21.67
CA GLY A 135 -13.47 6.73 21.76
C GLY A 135 -13.96 7.74 20.72
N ALA A 136 -13.06 8.30 19.89
CA ALA A 136 -13.45 9.16 18.78
C ALA A 136 -14.31 8.39 17.77
N LEU A 137 -15.32 9.08 17.22
CA LEU A 137 -16.22 8.52 16.24
C LEU A 137 -15.60 8.53 14.85
N ALA A 138 -15.72 7.42 14.14
CA ALA A 138 -15.40 7.31 12.73
C ALA A 138 -16.58 6.73 11.94
N PRO A 139 -16.74 7.09 10.65
CA PRO A 139 -17.75 6.48 9.79
C PRO A 139 -17.53 4.98 9.65
N TRP A 140 -18.63 4.22 9.63
CA TRP A 140 -18.57 2.78 9.58
C TRP A 140 -19.77 2.16 8.88
N ASN A 141 -19.52 1.04 8.21
CA ASN A 141 -20.53 0.09 7.79
C ASN A 141 -20.10 -1.31 8.26
N PRO A 142 -20.92 -2.03 9.05
CA PRO A 142 -20.60 -3.39 9.47
C PRO A 142 -20.34 -4.38 8.33
N ALA A 143 -20.81 -4.08 7.11
CA ALA A 143 -20.54 -4.89 5.92
C ALA A 143 -19.15 -4.66 5.31
N TRP A 144 -18.44 -3.59 5.68
CA TRP A 144 -17.08 -3.35 5.18
C TRP A 144 -16.11 -4.38 5.74
N GLU A 145 -15.22 -4.87 4.88
CA GLU A 145 -14.12 -5.75 5.24
C GLU A 145 -12.79 -5.00 5.07
N PRO A 146 -11.87 -5.12 6.06
CA PRO A 146 -10.50 -4.66 5.89
C PRO A 146 -9.74 -5.59 4.93
N ALA A 147 -8.57 -5.14 4.48
CA ALA A 147 -7.66 -5.91 3.65
C ALA A 147 -7.39 -7.30 4.25
N GLY A 148 -7.17 -8.29 3.37
CA GLY A 148 -6.68 -9.59 3.76
C GLY A 148 -5.30 -9.54 4.43
N GLY A 149 -4.85 -10.70 4.90
CA GLY A 149 -3.55 -10.84 5.56
C GLY A 149 -3.53 -10.22 6.96
N ASN A 150 -2.35 -9.86 7.43
CA ASN A 150 -2.14 -9.43 8.81
C ASN A 150 -2.10 -7.90 9.00
N ASP A 151 -2.10 -7.08 7.94
CA ASP A 151 -2.08 -5.61 8.09
C ASP A 151 -3.49 -5.03 8.29
N GLN A 152 -4.51 -5.70 7.72
CA GLN A 152 -5.95 -5.41 7.88
C GLN A 152 -6.28 -3.90 7.76
N MET A 153 -5.78 -3.27 6.70
CA MET A 153 -6.08 -1.88 6.39
C MET A 153 -7.53 -1.70 5.95
N LEU A 154 -8.14 -0.59 6.35
CA LEU A 154 -9.42 -0.13 5.82
C LEU A 154 -9.39 1.39 5.72
N MET A 155 -9.85 1.91 4.59
CA MET A 155 -9.95 3.34 4.37
C MET A 155 -11.39 3.76 4.08
N VAL A 156 -11.72 4.96 4.52
CA VAL A 156 -12.99 5.63 4.18
C VAL A 156 -12.64 6.96 3.54
N ALA A 157 -13.17 7.25 2.36
CA ALA A 157 -12.92 8.49 1.65
C ALA A 157 -14.24 9.20 1.31
N ASP A 158 -14.25 10.52 1.44
CA ASP A 158 -15.35 11.40 1.05
C ASP A 158 -14.97 12.19 -0.21
N PRO A 159 -15.46 11.81 -1.41
CA PRO A 159 -15.22 12.56 -2.65
C PRO A 159 -15.74 14.00 -2.64
N GLU A 160 -16.78 14.29 -1.84
CA GLU A 160 -17.40 15.61 -1.82
C GLU A 160 -16.54 16.63 -1.07
N THR A 161 -15.87 16.20 0.00
CA THR A 161 -15.04 17.07 0.85
C THR A 161 -13.55 16.81 0.77
N GLY A 162 -13.13 15.69 0.20
CA GLY A 162 -11.72 15.26 0.17
C GLY A 162 -11.19 14.73 1.50
N ARG A 163 -12.06 14.50 2.49
CA ARG A 163 -11.68 13.92 3.78
C ARG A 163 -11.47 12.42 3.66
N TRP A 164 -10.55 11.87 4.44
CA TRP A 164 -10.40 10.43 4.56
C TRP A 164 -9.94 9.97 5.93
N TRP A 165 -10.28 8.73 6.24
CA TRP A 165 -9.88 8.02 7.45
C TRP A 165 -9.03 6.82 7.04
N SER A 166 -7.96 6.59 7.79
CA SER A 166 -7.13 5.38 7.69
C SER A 166 -7.26 4.59 8.99
N LEU A 167 -7.66 3.33 8.90
CA LEU A 167 -7.73 2.40 10.02
C LEU A 167 -6.79 1.22 9.73
N TRP A 168 -5.88 0.95 10.66
CA TRP A 168 -4.88 -0.11 10.56
C TRP A 168 -5.13 -1.22 11.58
N LEU A 169 -4.82 -2.46 11.24
CA LEU A 169 -5.07 -3.64 12.07
C LEU A 169 -6.51 -3.70 12.58
N VAL A 170 -7.48 -3.52 11.67
CA VAL A 170 -8.90 -3.52 12.02
C VAL A 170 -9.35 -4.87 12.55
N GLN A 171 -9.49 -4.98 13.87
CA GLN A 171 -9.88 -6.19 14.58
C GLN A 171 -11.41 -6.35 14.61
N LYS A 172 -12.01 -6.59 13.45
CA LYS A 172 -13.47 -6.72 13.30
C LYS A 172 -14.06 -7.85 14.17
N VAL A 173 -13.34 -8.96 14.32
CA VAL A 173 -13.79 -10.14 15.09
C VAL A 173 -13.14 -10.20 16.46
N ASN A 174 -11.81 -10.03 16.53
CA ASN A 174 -11.05 -10.20 17.78
C ASN A 174 -10.68 -8.87 18.44
N TRP A 175 -11.64 -8.23 19.11
CA TRP A 175 -11.45 -6.95 19.77
C TRP A 175 -10.62 -7.01 21.08
N THR A 176 -10.09 -8.17 21.47
CA THR A 176 -9.39 -8.36 22.76
C THR A 176 -8.11 -7.52 22.89
N GLY A 177 -7.50 -7.13 21.77
CA GLY A 177 -6.37 -6.19 21.76
C GLY A 177 -6.70 -4.84 22.41
N CYS A 178 -7.97 -4.43 22.38
CA CYS A 178 -8.43 -3.18 23.00
C CYS A 178 -8.89 -3.36 24.45
N LEU A 179 -8.87 -4.57 25.00
CA LEU A 179 -9.17 -4.84 26.41
C LEU A 179 -7.99 -4.45 27.31
N THR A 180 -7.70 -3.15 27.36
CA THR A 180 -6.65 -2.58 28.20
C THR A 180 -7.26 -1.88 29.42
N ILE A 181 -6.50 -1.77 30.51
CA ILE A 181 -6.93 -1.02 31.70
C ILE A 181 -7.21 0.45 31.32
N GLU A 182 -6.41 1.02 30.43
CA GLU A 182 -6.58 2.38 29.94
C GLU A 182 -7.90 2.56 29.18
N ASN A 183 -8.21 1.68 28.23
CA ASN A 183 -9.46 1.75 27.47
C ASN A 183 -10.67 1.55 28.38
N LEU A 184 -10.61 0.59 29.31
CA LEU A 184 -11.68 0.40 30.31
C LEU A 184 -11.89 1.66 31.16
N ALA A 185 -10.82 2.34 31.56
CA ALA A 185 -10.92 3.61 32.30
C ALA A 185 -11.49 4.77 31.46
N LYS A 186 -11.28 4.75 30.14
CA LYS A 186 -11.87 5.68 29.17
C LYS A 186 -13.31 5.32 28.77
N GLY A 187 -13.87 4.23 29.31
CA GLY A 187 -15.26 3.83 29.09
C GLY A 187 -15.48 2.80 27.98
N TYR A 188 -14.40 2.18 27.48
CA TYR A 188 -14.53 1.05 26.55
C TYR A 188 -15.30 -0.09 27.20
N THR A 189 -16.30 -0.62 26.50
CA THR A 189 -16.91 -1.90 26.84
C THR A 189 -16.59 -2.91 25.74
N PRO A 190 -16.25 -4.16 26.09
CA PRO A 190 -16.00 -5.24 25.14
C PRO A 190 -16.97 -5.26 23.95
N GLY A 191 -16.45 -5.01 22.74
CA GLY A 191 -17.23 -5.03 21.50
C GLY A 191 -18.11 -3.79 21.23
N SER A 192 -18.02 -2.71 22.03
CA SER A 192 -18.82 -1.49 21.83
C SER A 192 -18.20 -0.48 20.87
N GLY A 193 -17.33 -0.92 19.97
CA GLY A 193 -16.57 -0.08 19.06
C GLY A 193 -15.75 -0.91 18.08
N ILE A 194 -14.98 -0.23 17.22
CA ILE A 194 -13.97 -0.91 16.40
C ILE A 194 -12.62 -0.87 17.11
N CYS A 195 -11.99 -2.02 17.24
CA CYS A 195 -10.65 -2.15 17.77
C CYS A 195 -9.64 -2.11 16.62
N VAL A 196 -8.63 -1.24 16.71
CA VAL A 196 -7.65 -1.01 15.66
C VAL A 196 -6.24 -0.97 16.24
N GLY A 197 -5.22 -1.28 15.45
CA GLY A 197 -3.83 -0.98 15.83
C GLY A 197 -3.50 0.51 15.71
N GLY A 198 -4.26 1.27 14.92
CA GLY A 198 -4.10 2.72 14.78
C GLY A 198 -5.21 3.30 13.92
N GLY A 199 -5.57 4.56 14.16
CA GLY A 199 -6.62 5.24 13.43
C GLY A 199 -6.30 6.72 13.23
N ASN A 200 -6.44 7.21 11.99
CA ASN A 200 -6.27 8.60 11.64
C ASN A 200 -7.46 9.15 10.84
N LEU A 201 -7.83 10.39 11.12
CA LEU A 201 -8.49 11.29 10.18
C LEU A 201 -7.37 12.16 9.60
N ALA A 202 -7.14 12.11 8.30
CA ALA A 202 -5.99 12.77 7.71
C ALA A 202 -5.93 14.28 7.97
N THR A 203 -4.73 14.75 8.31
CA THR A 203 -4.46 16.14 8.67
C THR A 203 -3.40 16.75 7.77
N ALA A 204 -3.62 17.94 7.22
CA ALA A 204 -2.63 18.64 6.42
C ALA A 204 -1.43 19.10 7.27
N ILE A 205 -0.36 19.56 6.63
CA ILE A 205 0.87 20.05 7.28
C ILE A 205 0.61 21.15 8.31
N ASP A 206 -0.43 21.96 8.13
CA ASP A 206 -0.83 23.02 9.06
C ASP A 206 -1.71 22.52 10.24
N GLY A 207 -1.98 21.22 10.31
CA GLY A 207 -2.81 20.58 11.33
C GLY A 207 -4.32 20.65 11.07
N SER A 208 -4.76 21.28 9.97
CA SER A 208 -6.17 21.24 9.55
C SER A 208 -6.54 19.87 8.98
N VAL A 209 -7.84 19.60 8.79
CA VAL A 209 -8.28 18.36 8.10
C VAL A 209 -7.86 18.45 6.64
N ALA A 210 -7.16 17.43 6.16
CA ALA A 210 -6.65 17.40 4.79
C ALA A 210 -7.77 17.20 3.76
N ASP A 211 -7.54 17.75 2.57
CA ASP A 211 -8.31 17.49 1.35
C ASP A 211 -7.41 16.75 0.36
N TYR A 212 -7.64 15.44 0.17
CA TYR A 212 -6.81 14.63 -0.74
C TYR A 212 -6.92 15.06 -2.20
N ARG A 213 -7.82 15.98 -2.57
CA ARG A 213 -7.95 16.46 -3.96
C ARG A 213 -6.97 17.60 -4.26
N SER A 214 -6.45 18.26 -3.22
CA SER A 214 -5.61 19.45 -3.35
C SER A 214 -4.44 19.52 -2.38
N SER A 215 -4.29 18.57 -1.46
CA SER A 215 -3.15 18.56 -0.53
C SER A 215 -1.87 18.13 -1.24
N SER A 216 -0.73 18.71 -0.84
CA SER A 216 0.62 18.36 -1.31
C SER A 216 1.44 17.59 -0.27
N GLY A 217 0.85 17.33 0.90
CA GLY A 217 1.47 16.62 2.02
C GLY A 217 0.51 16.53 3.22
N VAL A 218 0.59 15.43 3.94
CA VAL A 218 -0.30 15.10 5.06
C VAL A 218 0.56 14.65 6.23
N LEU A 219 0.18 15.05 7.43
CA LEU A 219 0.80 14.65 8.68
C LEU A 219 0.14 13.39 9.23
N GLY A 220 0.97 12.62 9.92
CA GLY A 220 0.52 11.37 10.52
C GLY A 220 0.60 10.29 9.46
N GLY A 221 1.12 9.13 9.83
CA GLY A 221 1.41 8.12 8.84
C GLY A 221 2.13 6.92 9.40
N ARG A 222 1.89 5.77 8.76
CA ARG A 222 2.64 4.52 8.97
C ARG A 222 3.86 4.48 8.05
N GLY A 223 4.72 3.48 8.23
CA GLY A 223 5.89 3.29 7.38
C GLY A 223 6.78 4.53 7.37
N MET A 224 6.93 5.10 6.19
CA MET A 224 7.70 6.30 5.93
C MET A 224 7.14 7.60 6.53
N GLY A 225 5.97 7.58 7.16
CA GLY A 225 5.40 8.71 7.88
C GLY A 225 4.41 9.57 7.09
N LEU A 226 4.00 9.15 5.89
CA LEU A 226 2.85 9.73 5.17
C LEU A 226 1.57 8.97 5.44
N GLU A 227 0.42 9.61 5.21
CA GLU A 227 -0.87 8.93 5.34
C GLU A 227 -1.01 7.85 4.26
N LYS A 228 -1.91 6.90 4.50
CA LYS A 228 -2.00 5.69 3.67
C LYS A 228 -2.52 5.94 2.26
N LEU A 229 -3.26 7.02 2.03
CA LEU A 229 -3.89 7.26 0.72
C LEU A 229 -2.86 7.73 -0.31
N GLU A 230 -1.77 8.33 0.14
CA GLU A 230 -0.67 8.77 -0.69
C GLU A 230 -0.07 7.60 -1.46
N MET A 231 -0.02 7.73 -2.79
CA MET A 231 0.60 6.77 -3.71
C MET A 231 -0.12 5.42 -3.88
N VAL A 232 -1.28 5.21 -3.23
CA VAL A 232 -2.15 4.05 -3.51
C VAL A 232 -2.78 4.21 -4.88
N VAL A 233 -2.65 3.19 -5.72
CA VAL A 233 -3.32 3.17 -7.02
C VAL A 233 -4.80 2.92 -6.87
N THR A 234 -5.62 3.82 -7.39
CA THR A 234 -7.06 3.64 -7.39
C THR A 234 -7.53 2.94 -8.66
N VAL A 235 -8.63 2.19 -8.58
CA VAL A 235 -9.26 1.61 -9.77
C VAL A 235 -9.77 2.71 -10.73
N ASP A 236 -10.17 3.86 -10.18
CA ASP A 236 -10.60 5.04 -10.94
C ASP A 236 -9.52 5.51 -11.93
N GLU A 237 -8.26 5.61 -11.48
CA GLU A 237 -7.13 6.06 -12.33
C GLU A 237 -6.88 5.10 -13.50
N VAL A 238 -7.01 3.80 -13.26
CA VAL A 238 -6.80 2.77 -14.29
C VAL A 238 -7.95 2.73 -15.28
N GLU A 239 -9.20 2.88 -14.84
CA GLU A 239 -10.35 3.06 -15.74
C GLU A 239 -10.22 4.32 -16.61
N LEU A 240 -9.68 5.39 -16.02
CA LEU A 240 -9.38 6.65 -16.70
C LEU A 240 -8.07 6.58 -17.51
N GLY A 241 -7.40 5.42 -17.54
CA GLY A 241 -6.33 5.11 -18.47
C GLY A 241 -4.93 5.58 -18.09
N SER A 242 -4.73 6.19 -16.91
CA SER A 242 -3.39 6.58 -16.46
C SER A 242 -3.30 6.77 -14.95
N ILE A 243 -2.21 6.27 -14.37
CA ILE A 243 -1.79 6.56 -13.00
C ILE A 243 -0.75 7.69 -13.07
N ARG A 244 -0.98 8.78 -12.35
CA ARG A 244 -0.19 10.02 -12.50
C ARG A 244 0.55 10.40 -11.23
N HIS A 245 1.13 9.39 -10.59
CA HIS A 245 1.92 9.50 -9.38
C HIS A 245 2.87 8.31 -9.23
N ALA A 246 3.87 8.45 -8.37
CA ALA A 246 4.72 7.34 -7.97
C ALA A 246 3.94 6.35 -7.11
N LEU A 247 4.24 5.07 -7.23
CA LEU A 247 3.52 3.98 -6.56
C LEU A 247 4.08 3.71 -5.16
N ALA A 248 3.23 3.42 -4.18
CA ALA A 248 3.66 2.97 -2.85
C ALA A 248 4.22 1.53 -2.96
N MET A 249 5.51 1.37 -2.66
CA MET A 249 6.19 0.07 -2.62
C MET A 249 6.43 -0.34 -1.18
N ASN A 250 5.88 -1.49 -0.82
CA ASN A 250 6.19 -2.16 0.43
C ASN A 250 7.41 -3.05 0.18
N VAL A 251 8.36 -3.08 1.11
CA VAL A 251 9.57 -3.90 0.96
C VAL A 251 9.83 -4.75 2.19
N TYR A 252 10.47 -5.88 1.95
CA TYR A 252 11.08 -6.67 3.01
C TYR A 252 12.16 -5.84 3.71
N ASN A 253 11.93 -5.54 4.98
CA ASN A 253 12.89 -4.93 5.89
C ASN A 253 13.62 -3.69 5.34
N PRO A 254 12.93 -2.53 5.32
CA PRO A 254 13.57 -1.26 5.00
C PRO A 254 14.59 -0.85 6.07
N MET A 255 15.28 0.25 5.81
CA MET A 255 16.35 0.75 6.67
C MET A 255 15.88 1.02 8.10
N PHE A 256 16.74 0.63 9.05
CA PHE A 256 16.43 0.52 10.47
C PHE A 256 17.60 0.99 11.35
N GLY A 257 17.38 1.06 12.67
CA GLY A 257 18.39 1.45 13.66
C GLY A 257 18.35 2.93 14.01
N PRO A 258 19.19 3.37 14.99
CA PRO A 258 19.13 4.73 15.50
C PRO A 258 19.20 5.70 14.33
N GLU A 259 18.27 6.64 14.29
CA GLU A 259 18.23 7.62 13.23
C GLU A 259 19.51 8.46 13.27
N CYS A 260 20.10 8.69 12.09
CA CYS A 260 21.27 9.55 11.95
C CYS A 260 20.98 10.97 12.45
N SER A 261 21.93 11.56 13.16
CA SER A 261 21.94 13.00 13.41
C SER A 261 22.05 13.79 12.10
N ALA A 262 21.75 15.09 12.15
CA ALA A 262 21.89 15.96 10.98
C ALA A 262 23.32 15.91 10.39
N GLU A 263 24.35 15.84 11.23
CA GLU A 263 25.75 15.73 10.80
C GLU A 263 26.10 14.37 10.19
N GLU A 264 25.44 13.30 10.65
CA GLU A 264 25.71 11.93 10.20
C GLU A 264 25.10 11.63 8.83
N ARG A 265 24.00 12.29 8.44
CA ARG A 265 23.23 12.05 7.21
C ARG A 265 24.02 12.22 5.90
N ASP A 266 25.10 13.01 5.92
CA ASP A 266 26.00 13.23 4.78
C ASP A 266 27.38 12.58 4.98
N SER A 267 27.50 11.67 5.94
CA SER A 267 28.73 10.93 6.25
C SER A 267 28.60 9.44 5.90
N PRO A 268 29.71 8.67 5.90
CA PRO A 268 29.67 7.21 5.76
C PRO A 268 28.88 6.47 6.85
N ALA A 269 28.49 7.15 7.94
CA ALA A 269 27.64 6.56 8.98
C ALA A 269 26.22 6.27 8.47
N ALA A 270 25.72 7.09 7.54
CA ALA A 270 24.36 6.98 7.02
C ALA A 270 24.15 5.69 6.23
N GLY A 271 23.25 4.84 6.73
CA GLY A 271 22.98 3.52 6.19
C GLY A 271 23.93 2.43 6.71
N SER A 272 24.91 2.77 7.54
CA SER A 272 25.86 1.82 8.14
C SER A 272 25.70 1.74 9.65
N THR A 273 26.08 2.78 10.40
CA THR A 273 25.97 2.81 11.86
C THR A 273 24.67 3.45 12.35
N CYS A 274 24.00 4.23 11.51
CA CYS A 274 22.70 4.84 11.77
C CYS A 274 21.79 4.68 10.54
N GLY A 275 20.47 4.65 10.76
CA GLY A 275 19.46 4.62 9.71
C GLY A 275 19.10 6.03 9.25
N PHE A 276 18.75 6.19 7.98
CA PHE A 276 18.22 7.44 7.45
C PHE A 276 17.03 7.19 6.54
N PHE A 277 16.36 8.27 6.17
CA PHE A 277 15.29 8.29 5.18
C PHE A 277 15.55 9.44 4.21
N VAL A 278 14.87 9.44 3.06
CA VAL A 278 14.93 10.53 2.09
C VAL A 278 13.52 11.03 1.78
N SER A 279 13.38 12.33 1.49
CA SER A 279 12.06 12.87 1.15
C SER A 279 11.44 12.15 -0.06
N PRO A 280 10.13 11.85 -0.03
CA PRO A 280 9.12 12.44 0.86
C PRO A 280 8.90 11.71 2.20
N ALA A 281 9.71 10.71 2.54
CA ALA A 281 9.63 10.12 3.89
C ALA A 281 9.94 11.16 4.97
N GLU A 282 9.36 10.92 6.14
CA GLU A 282 9.44 11.79 7.31
C GLU A 282 10.14 11.14 8.50
N ARG A 283 10.43 9.84 8.44
CA ARG A 283 11.04 9.08 9.54
C ARG A 283 11.72 7.78 9.09
N VAL A 284 12.56 7.25 9.98
CA VAL A 284 12.93 5.84 9.99
C VAL A 284 11.87 5.08 10.80
N GLU A 285 11.10 4.19 10.17
CA GLU A 285 10.02 3.45 10.85
C GLU A 285 10.50 2.68 12.09
N PHE A 286 11.65 2.02 11.98
CA PHE A 286 12.28 1.27 13.09
C PHE A 286 13.51 2.00 13.61
N ALA A 287 13.33 3.25 14.06
CA ALA A 287 14.43 4.05 14.62
C ALA A 287 15.05 3.44 15.89
N SER A 288 14.31 2.58 16.61
CA SER A 288 14.78 1.94 17.84
C SER A 288 15.55 0.62 17.64
N GLY A 289 15.61 0.08 16.42
CA GLY A 289 16.14 -1.26 16.18
C GLY A 289 15.69 -1.86 14.85
N GLY A 290 15.80 -3.18 14.66
CA GLY A 290 15.30 -3.87 13.47
C GLY A 290 13.79 -4.16 13.54
N THR A 291 13.25 -4.78 12.49
CA THR A 291 11.87 -5.28 12.44
C THR A 291 11.66 -6.44 13.40
N GLU A 292 11.08 -6.23 14.58
CA GLU A 292 10.96 -7.30 15.59
C GLU A 292 9.80 -8.29 15.33
N ASN A 293 8.82 -7.90 14.51
CA ASN A 293 7.55 -8.62 14.36
C ASN A 293 7.48 -9.55 13.13
N CYS A 294 8.59 -9.79 12.45
CA CYS A 294 8.63 -10.66 11.27
C CYS A 294 8.88 -12.14 11.59
N GLY A 295 8.88 -12.51 12.87
CA GLY A 295 9.04 -13.90 13.31
C GLY A 295 10.34 -14.51 12.76
N PRO A 296 10.29 -15.67 12.07
CA PRO A 296 11.48 -16.26 11.46
C PRO A 296 12.16 -15.40 10.37
N ASN A 297 11.46 -14.39 9.85
CA ASN A 297 11.95 -13.49 8.80
C ASN A 297 12.49 -12.17 9.37
N THR A 298 12.55 -12.04 10.70
CA THR A 298 13.20 -10.91 11.36
C THR A 298 14.67 -10.84 11.00
N ILE A 299 15.15 -9.67 10.59
CA ILE A 299 16.58 -9.42 10.43
C ILE A 299 17.19 -8.95 11.74
N GLU A 300 18.35 -9.50 12.07
CA GLU A 300 19.12 -9.06 13.22
C GLU A 300 19.61 -7.62 13.00
N PRO A 301 19.51 -6.73 14.01
CA PRO A 301 19.84 -5.32 13.85
C PRO A 301 21.35 -5.02 13.88
N THR A 302 22.09 -5.57 12.91
CA THR A 302 23.54 -5.41 12.75
C THR A 302 23.88 -4.32 11.73
N VAL A 303 25.12 -3.81 11.76
CA VAL A 303 25.65 -2.91 10.72
C VAL A 303 25.60 -3.57 9.35
N GLU A 304 26.08 -4.81 9.25
CA GLU A 304 26.09 -5.59 8.00
C GLU A 304 24.70 -5.72 7.38
N ASN A 305 23.67 -5.97 8.19
CA ASN A 305 22.30 -6.05 7.66
C ASN A 305 21.78 -4.67 7.26
N ARG A 306 22.08 -3.62 8.03
CA ARG A 306 21.64 -2.24 7.73
C ARG A 306 22.20 -1.76 6.39
N GLU A 307 23.47 -2.01 6.11
CA GLU A 307 24.16 -1.59 4.87
C GLU A 307 23.50 -2.15 3.60
N ARG A 308 22.74 -3.24 3.74
CA ARG A 308 22.04 -3.90 2.63
C ARG A 308 20.59 -3.39 2.46
N THR A 309 20.02 -2.72 3.46
CA THR A 309 18.62 -2.26 3.43
C THR A 309 18.42 -1.00 2.56
N ILE A 310 17.16 -0.63 2.32
CA ILE A 310 16.78 0.55 1.54
C ILE A 310 16.11 1.59 2.44
N PRO A 311 16.53 2.87 2.40
CA PRO A 311 15.87 3.96 3.12
C PRO A 311 14.41 4.13 2.70
N HIS A 312 13.54 4.42 3.67
CA HIS A 312 12.20 4.91 3.39
C HIS A 312 12.24 6.19 2.55
N GLY A 313 11.24 6.35 1.69
CA GLY A 313 11.07 7.48 0.78
C GLY A 313 12.00 7.44 -0.44
N MET A 314 12.92 6.47 -0.51
CA MET A 314 13.74 6.29 -1.70
C MET A 314 12.86 5.95 -2.89
N ARG A 315 13.04 6.70 -3.97
CA ARG A 315 12.24 6.56 -5.18
C ARG A 315 13.06 5.93 -6.29
N PHE A 316 12.51 4.91 -6.92
CA PHE A 316 13.10 4.23 -8.07
C PHE A 316 12.18 4.39 -9.27
N ALA A 317 12.74 4.33 -10.47
CA ALA A 317 11.96 4.28 -11.71
C ALA A 317 12.64 3.36 -12.74
N VAL A 318 11.86 2.87 -13.70
CA VAL A 318 12.39 2.06 -14.81
C VAL A 318 12.72 2.93 -16.02
N ASP A 319 13.84 2.63 -16.66
CA ASP A 319 14.29 3.22 -17.91
C ASP A 319 13.87 2.34 -19.08
N MET A 320 12.69 2.60 -19.61
CA MET A 320 12.10 1.81 -20.69
C MET A 320 11.43 2.74 -21.69
N SER A 321 11.58 2.49 -22.98
CA SER A 321 10.76 3.13 -24.00
C SER A 321 9.35 2.52 -24.05
N ASP A 322 8.43 3.16 -24.76
CA ASP A 322 7.12 2.55 -25.07
C ASP A 322 7.28 1.20 -25.77
N ALA A 323 8.28 1.06 -26.66
CA ALA A 323 8.55 -0.18 -27.38
C ALA A 323 9.07 -1.29 -26.44
N ASP A 324 9.86 -0.93 -25.43
CA ASP A 324 10.34 -1.88 -24.43
C ASP A 324 9.19 -2.37 -23.54
N ILE A 325 8.27 -1.48 -23.17
CA ILE A 325 7.06 -1.85 -22.41
C ILE A 325 6.18 -2.79 -23.25
N GLU A 326 5.94 -2.50 -24.53
CA GLU A 326 5.17 -3.41 -25.40
C GLU A 326 5.85 -4.77 -25.56
N SER A 327 7.18 -4.79 -25.70
CA SER A 327 7.96 -6.03 -25.79
C SER A 327 7.89 -6.84 -24.50
N TRP A 328 7.94 -6.18 -23.34
CA TRP A 328 7.72 -6.83 -22.05
C TRP A 328 6.31 -7.43 -21.97
N LEU A 329 5.27 -6.67 -22.30
CA LEU A 329 3.88 -7.17 -22.30
C LEU A 329 3.71 -8.39 -23.23
N ASP A 330 4.35 -8.39 -24.40
CA ASP A 330 4.37 -9.53 -25.33
C ASP A 330 5.07 -10.74 -24.73
N SER A 331 6.22 -10.54 -24.10
CA SER A 331 6.97 -11.61 -23.43
C SER A 331 6.18 -12.28 -22.29
N ARG A 332 5.27 -11.52 -21.67
CA ARG A 332 4.35 -12.01 -20.63
C ARG A 332 3.11 -12.70 -21.20
N GLY A 333 2.89 -12.60 -22.51
CA GLY A 333 1.68 -13.13 -23.16
C GLY A 333 0.40 -12.38 -22.76
N TYR A 334 0.51 -11.16 -22.25
CA TYR A 334 -0.65 -10.40 -21.81
C TYR A 334 -1.47 -9.94 -23.01
N THR A 335 -2.80 -10.10 -22.92
CA THR A 335 -3.75 -9.72 -23.97
C THR A 335 -4.96 -8.95 -23.40
N GLY A 336 -5.77 -8.36 -24.28
CA GLY A 336 -7.07 -7.79 -23.92
C GLY A 336 -7.00 -6.67 -22.88
N ALA A 337 -7.94 -6.70 -21.92
CA ALA A 337 -8.03 -5.72 -20.84
C ALA A 337 -6.86 -5.82 -19.87
N PHE A 338 -6.46 -7.04 -19.50
CA PHE A 338 -5.32 -7.29 -18.61
C PHE A 338 -4.03 -6.66 -19.13
N ARG A 339 -3.76 -6.77 -20.44
CA ARG A 339 -2.62 -6.09 -21.08
C ARG A 339 -2.68 -4.57 -20.92
N ARG A 340 -3.85 -3.96 -21.11
CA ARG A 340 -4.01 -2.51 -20.98
C ARG A 340 -3.74 -2.07 -19.54
N THR A 341 -4.26 -2.81 -18.57
CA THR A 341 -4.00 -2.58 -17.14
C THR A 341 -2.51 -2.68 -16.82
N ALA A 342 -1.85 -3.78 -17.22
CA ALA A 342 -0.40 -3.94 -17.03
C ALA A 342 0.41 -2.80 -17.69
N LYS A 343 0.00 -2.35 -18.90
CA LYS A 343 0.64 -1.23 -19.58
C LYS A 343 0.53 0.07 -18.78
N ILE A 344 -0.62 0.35 -18.18
CA ILE A 344 -0.84 1.56 -17.38
C ILE A 344 0.11 1.58 -16.17
N PHE A 345 0.21 0.47 -15.44
CA PHE A 345 1.16 0.36 -14.33
C PHE A 345 2.62 0.46 -14.79
N ALA A 346 3.00 -0.22 -15.87
CA ALA A 346 4.37 -0.15 -16.40
C ALA A 346 4.75 1.26 -16.86
N THR A 347 3.80 1.98 -17.47
CA THR A 347 3.95 3.39 -17.85
C THR A 347 4.15 4.25 -16.60
N ALA A 348 3.37 4.03 -15.55
CA ALA A 348 3.53 4.75 -14.28
C ALA A 348 4.88 4.46 -13.62
N MET A 349 5.35 3.22 -13.62
CA MET A 349 6.68 2.82 -13.12
C MET A 349 7.83 3.49 -13.87
N ARG A 350 7.65 3.82 -15.15
CA ARG A 350 8.62 4.59 -15.95
C ARG A 350 8.52 6.09 -15.65
N ASP A 351 7.31 6.64 -15.79
CA ASP A 351 7.08 8.10 -15.78
C ASP A 351 7.16 8.68 -14.37
N TYR A 352 6.77 7.90 -13.37
CA TYR A 352 6.75 8.29 -11.97
C TYR A 352 7.56 7.31 -11.10
N GLY A 353 7.63 6.03 -11.40
CA GLY A 353 8.34 5.08 -10.55
C GLY A 353 7.58 4.75 -9.26
N PHE A 354 8.31 4.33 -8.25
CA PHE A 354 7.77 3.86 -6.98
C PHE A 354 8.64 4.30 -5.82
N VAL A 355 8.02 4.47 -4.65
CA VAL A 355 8.64 4.97 -3.42
C VAL A 355 8.59 3.90 -2.37
N ILE A 356 9.70 3.65 -1.68
CA ILE A 356 9.74 2.74 -0.53
C ILE A 356 8.92 3.35 0.61
N ALA A 357 7.69 2.88 0.77
CA ALA A 357 6.68 3.50 1.61
C ALA A 357 6.46 2.76 2.92
N GLU A 358 6.45 1.42 2.87
CA GLU A 358 6.03 0.58 3.99
C GLU A 358 6.88 -0.67 4.10
N THR A 359 6.71 -1.36 5.22
CA THR A 359 7.41 -2.60 5.55
C THR A 359 6.53 -3.83 5.35
N THR A 360 7.10 -4.88 4.74
CA THR A 360 6.57 -6.24 4.84
C THR A 360 7.59 -7.16 5.50
N CYS A 361 7.14 -8.36 5.86
CA CYS A 361 7.99 -9.42 6.41
C CYS A 361 8.36 -10.50 5.39
N TRP A 362 8.00 -10.32 4.11
CA TRP A 362 8.26 -11.32 3.08
C TRP A 362 8.37 -10.72 1.68
N ASP A 363 7.24 -10.40 1.06
CA ASP A 363 7.17 -10.01 -0.35
C ASP A 363 7.29 -8.50 -0.52
N ALA A 364 7.93 -8.06 -1.61
CA ALA A 364 7.82 -6.67 -2.04
C ALA A 364 6.56 -6.50 -2.87
N GLY A 365 5.88 -5.35 -2.78
CA GLY A 365 4.73 -5.14 -3.66
C GLY A 365 4.13 -3.75 -3.63
N ILE A 366 3.35 -3.47 -4.66
CA ILE A 366 2.64 -2.21 -4.87
C ILE A 366 1.24 -2.26 -4.24
N GLU A 367 0.89 -1.21 -3.52
CA GLU A 367 -0.43 -1.05 -2.91
C GLU A 367 -1.45 -0.47 -3.91
N VAL A 368 -2.65 -1.07 -3.92
CA VAL A 368 -3.79 -0.61 -4.74
C VAL A 368 -5.07 -0.58 -3.89
N ASP A 369 -6.11 0.09 -4.38
CA ASP A 369 -7.45 -0.02 -3.80
C ASP A 369 -7.92 -1.48 -3.84
N GLY A 370 -8.15 -2.03 -2.65
CA GLY A 370 -8.30 -3.47 -2.40
C GLY A 370 -9.62 -4.06 -2.87
N SER A 371 -9.59 -5.36 -3.19
CA SER A 371 -10.75 -6.12 -3.68
C SER A 371 -11.72 -6.59 -2.58
N GLU A 372 -11.42 -6.30 -1.32
CA GLU A 372 -12.33 -6.53 -0.21
C GLU A 372 -13.54 -5.60 -0.28
N ASN A 373 -13.40 -4.42 -0.90
CA ASN A 373 -14.55 -3.66 -1.37
C ASN A 373 -15.14 -4.35 -2.61
N PRO A 374 -16.37 -4.92 -2.56
CA PRO A 374 -16.93 -5.67 -3.68
C PRO A 374 -17.14 -4.84 -4.95
N GLN A 375 -17.37 -3.53 -4.81
CA GLN A 375 -17.50 -2.63 -5.96
C GLN A 375 -16.16 -2.46 -6.66
N THR A 376 -15.10 -2.16 -5.90
CA THR A 376 -13.73 -2.06 -6.41
C THR A 376 -13.28 -3.38 -7.04
N ARG A 377 -13.61 -4.53 -6.43
CA ARG A 377 -13.32 -5.85 -6.99
C ARG A 377 -13.89 -6.04 -8.40
N GLN A 378 -15.19 -5.79 -8.57
CA GLN A 378 -15.84 -5.96 -9.86
C GLN A 378 -15.18 -5.08 -10.93
N ARG A 379 -14.80 -3.86 -10.56
CA ARG A 379 -14.14 -2.91 -11.48
C ARG A 379 -12.74 -3.37 -11.89
N TRP A 380 -11.96 -3.94 -10.96
CA TRP A 380 -10.69 -4.59 -11.31
C TRP A 380 -10.88 -5.80 -12.25
N GLU A 381 -11.90 -6.62 -12.00
CA GLU A 381 -12.24 -7.75 -12.87
C GLU A 381 -12.67 -7.29 -14.27
N ASP A 382 -13.42 -6.18 -14.38
CA ASP A 382 -13.82 -5.55 -15.65
C ASP A 382 -12.60 -4.97 -16.41
N LEU A 383 -11.56 -4.55 -15.69
CA LEU A 383 -10.24 -4.19 -16.22
C LEU A 383 -9.37 -5.42 -16.57
N GLY A 384 -9.93 -6.63 -16.45
CA GLY A 384 -9.29 -7.89 -16.79
C GLY A 384 -8.29 -8.39 -15.75
N VAL A 385 -8.26 -7.83 -14.55
CA VAL A 385 -7.42 -8.35 -13.46
C VAL A 385 -8.09 -9.60 -12.88
N PRO A 386 -7.44 -10.77 -12.91
CA PRO A 386 -8.01 -11.99 -12.36
C PRO A 386 -7.85 -12.02 -10.83
N VAL A 387 -8.65 -11.23 -10.13
CA VAL A 387 -8.55 -11.04 -8.67
C VAL A 387 -8.66 -12.38 -7.93
N GLY A 388 -7.62 -12.69 -7.15
CA GLY A 388 -7.51 -13.95 -6.40
C GLY A 388 -6.70 -15.03 -7.12
N GLU A 389 -6.24 -14.77 -8.35
CA GLU A 389 -5.28 -15.62 -9.05
C GLU A 389 -3.87 -15.03 -8.97
N ASP A 390 -2.85 -15.90 -9.02
CA ASP A 390 -1.44 -15.52 -9.05
C ASP A 390 -1.13 -14.47 -10.13
N ALA A 391 -1.80 -14.56 -11.29
CA ALA A 391 -1.59 -13.64 -12.39
C ALA A 391 -1.86 -12.18 -12.00
N ALA A 392 -2.83 -11.89 -11.12
CA ALA A 392 -3.08 -10.55 -10.62
C ALA A 392 -1.91 -10.04 -9.77
N GLN A 393 -1.41 -10.87 -8.84
CA GLN A 393 -0.26 -10.49 -8.02
C GLN A 393 1.01 -10.31 -8.86
N GLN A 394 1.20 -11.16 -9.88
CA GLN A 394 2.37 -11.16 -10.76
C GLN A 394 2.30 -10.13 -11.90
N LEU A 395 1.37 -9.16 -11.84
CA LEU A 395 1.09 -8.19 -12.90
C LEU A 395 2.38 -7.56 -13.47
N LEU A 396 3.31 -7.17 -12.60
CA LEU A 396 4.54 -6.44 -12.94
C LEU A 396 5.81 -7.29 -12.99
N TRP A 397 5.70 -8.62 -12.85
CA TRP A 397 6.88 -9.49 -12.84
C TRP A 397 7.66 -9.41 -14.16
N GLY A 398 8.99 -9.27 -14.02
CA GLY A 398 9.92 -9.15 -15.14
C GLY A 398 9.99 -7.76 -15.78
N LEU A 399 9.24 -6.77 -15.26
CA LEU A 399 9.35 -5.38 -15.70
C LEU A 399 10.65 -4.74 -15.20
N VAL A 400 11.01 -4.99 -13.94
CA VAL A 400 12.20 -4.41 -13.29
C VAL A 400 13.38 -5.37 -13.40
N THR A 401 14.50 -4.84 -13.87
CA THR A 401 15.78 -5.52 -14.00
C THR A 401 16.90 -4.64 -13.48
N GLU A 402 18.09 -5.23 -13.29
CA GLU A 402 19.29 -4.47 -12.94
C GLU A 402 19.64 -3.41 -13.98
N ASP A 403 19.47 -3.73 -15.26
CA ASP A 403 19.84 -2.85 -16.37
C ASP A 403 18.90 -1.65 -16.56
N ASN A 404 17.67 -1.73 -16.06
CA ASN A 404 16.66 -0.70 -16.30
C ASN A 404 16.25 0.07 -15.04
N LEU A 405 16.71 -0.28 -13.84
CA LEU A 405 16.33 0.40 -12.61
C LEU A 405 17.29 1.55 -12.27
N TYR A 406 16.75 2.69 -11.82
CA TYR A 406 17.57 3.79 -11.30
C TYR A 406 16.90 4.53 -10.14
N VAL A 407 17.71 5.20 -9.32
CA VAL A 407 17.21 6.03 -8.23
C VAL A 407 16.88 7.43 -8.73
N VAL A 408 15.69 7.91 -8.39
CA VAL A 408 15.21 9.26 -8.68
C VAL A 408 15.64 10.21 -7.57
N LYS A 409 15.97 11.46 -7.89
CA LYS A 409 16.34 12.46 -6.87
C LYS A 409 15.22 12.66 -5.85
N PRO A 410 15.53 12.68 -4.53
CA PRO A 410 14.54 13.00 -3.50
C PRO A 410 13.89 14.36 -3.72
N THR A 411 12.61 14.46 -3.37
CA THR A 411 11.84 15.71 -3.48
C THR A 411 11.20 16.04 -2.13
N PRO A 412 11.55 17.18 -1.51
CA PRO A 412 10.91 17.62 -0.27
C PRO A 412 9.42 17.90 -0.46
N ILE A 413 8.66 17.72 0.62
CA ILE A 413 7.26 18.13 0.69
C ILE A 413 7.22 19.67 0.73
N PRO A 414 6.41 20.34 -0.10
CA PRO A 414 6.28 21.80 -0.06
C PRO A 414 5.95 22.30 1.35
N GLY A 415 6.72 23.27 1.84
CA GLY A 415 6.55 23.83 3.20
C GLY A 415 7.18 22.99 4.31
N ARG A 416 7.90 21.90 3.98
CA ARG A 416 8.61 21.06 4.94
C ARG A 416 10.00 20.71 4.41
N ASP A 417 11.04 21.32 4.97
CA ASP A 417 12.41 20.85 4.78
C ASP A 417 12.78 20.00 6.00
N LEU A 418 13.00 18.69 5.79
CA LEU A 418 13.32 17.74 6.86
C LEU A 418 14.83 17.68 7.14
N ARG A 419 15.58 18.66 6.62
CA ARG A 419 17.00 18.88 6.92
C ARG A 419 17.24 19.67 8.21
N ASP A 420 16.17 20.15 8.85
CA ASP A 420 16.23 20.91 10.11
C ASP A 420 15.85 20.07 11.33
#